data_AF-A0A3M2ME25-F1
#
_entry.id   AF-A0A3M2ME25-F1
#
_cell.length_a   1.000
_cell.length_b   1.000
_cell.length_c   1.000
_cell.angle_alpha   90.00
_cell.angle_beta   90.00
_cell.angle_gamma   90.00
#
_symmetry.space_group_name_H-M   'P 1'
#
loop_
_entity.id
_entity.type
_entity.pdbx_description
1 polymer ?
#
loop_
_entity_poly.entity_id
_entity_poly.type
_entity_poly.pdbx_seq_one_letter_code
_entity_poly.pdbx_strand_id
1 'polypeptide(L)'
;MLSDDEVREQAIAAFGDWALCQVEEQAVLAAIAHEPTRRFLAEVGLPVQASFFSLDTDFLVRPSSFPEHVADGDHAPVKALAEWGHLLIIGDSGAETLWLDPNSGAVLVFITGWDDPPCLVNSTLSHYVAALAHIEQQRFIDGIPLEDLEDSEPAYDRLEEIVEHLKQSDPSAFDDCEHGAPWDGWLDDPLAWGGLDWKWEEHAMEYFRARGIDPTTRTPHHPTED
;
A
#
# COMPACT_ATOMS: atom_id res chain seq x y z
N MET A 1 -15.98 -4.77 8.84
CA MET A 1 -15.06 -5.34 7.84
C MET A 1 -15.80 -5.41 6.53
N LEU A 2 -15.32 -4.68 5.52
CA LEU A 2 -15.82 -4.75 4.16
C LEU A 2 -15.60 -6.17 3.60
N SER A 3 -16.50 -6.62 2.75
CA SER A 3 -16.30 -7.82 1.95
C SER A 3 -15.27 -7.57 0.84
N ASP A 4 -14.64 -8.66 0.35
CA ASP A 4 -13.67 -8.56 -0.75
C ASP A 4 -14.29 -7.92 -2.02
N ASP A 5 -15.59 -8.12 -2.25
CA ASP A 5 -16.33 -7.50 -3.36
C ASP A 5 -16.49 -5.98 -3.16
N GLU A 6 -16.83 -5.53 -1.94
CA GLU A 6 -16.91 -4.10 -1.63
C GLU A 6 -15.54 -3.42 -1.76
N VAL A 7 -14.46 -4.08 -1.33
CA VAL A 7 -13.09 -3.55 -1.50
C VAL A 7 -12.71 -3.50 -2.98
N ARG A 8 -13.06 -4.53 -3.77
CA ARG A 8 -12.86 -4.53 -5.23
C ARG A 8 -13.56 -3.35 -5.90
N GLU A 9 -14.82 -3.11 -5.57
CA GLU A 9 -15.59 -1.99 -6.12
C GLU A 9 -14.94 -0.64 -5.79
N GLN A 10 -14.51 -0.44 -4.53
CA GLN A 10 -13.80 0.77 -4.12
C GLN A 10 -12.46 0.92 -4.85
N ALA A 11 -11.68 -0.15 -4.97
CA ALA A 11 -10.39 -0.13 -5.64
C ALA A 11 -10.52 0.15 -7.14
N ILE A 12 -11.52 -0.44 -7.83
CA ILE A 12 -11.80 -0.14 -9.24
C ILE A 12 -12.23 1.32 -9.41
N ALA A 13 -13.07 1.84 -8.51
CA ALA A 13 -13.50 3.24 -8.56
C ALA A 13 -12.34 4.22 -8.33
N ALA A 14 -11.38 3.87 -7.47
CA ALA A 14 -10.20 4.69 -7.18
C ALA A 14 -9.13 4.61 -8.29
N PHE A 15 -8.77 3.41 -8.71
CA PHE A 15 -7.58 3.16 -9.52
C PHE A 15 -7.88 2.76 -10.96
N GLY A 16 -9.10 2.27 -11.22
CA GLY A 16 -9.46 1.56 -12.44
C GLY A 16 -9.04 0.09 -12.40
N ASP A 17 -9.82 -0.75 -13.07
CA ASP A 17 -9.57 -2.20 -13.19
C ASP A 17 -8.21 -2.53 -13.82
N TRP A 18 -7.79 -1.71 -14.79
CA TRP A 18 -6.52 -1.82 -15.51
C TRP A 18 -5.28 -1.63 -14.63
N ALA A 19 -5.43 -1.00 -13.46
CA ALA A 19 -4.35 -0.77 -12.51
C ALA A 19 -4.31 -1.83 -11.41
N LEU A 20 -5.26 -2.76 -11.35
CA LEU A 20 -5.27 -3.85 -10.35
C LEU A 20 -4.56 -5.10 -10.89
N CYS A 21 -3.69 -5.66 -10.07
CA CYS A 21 -2.86 -6.81 -10.36
C CYS A 21 -3.25 -8.00 -9.50
N GLN A 22 -3.92 -8.97 -10.10
CA GLN A 22 -4.15 -10.27 -9.49
C GLN A 22 -2.87 -11.12 -9.54
N VAL A 23 -2.67 -11.93 -8.51
CA VAL A 23 -1.58 -12.90 -8.45
C VAL A 23 -2.05 -14.20 -9.11
N GLU A 24 -1.57 -14.47 -10.32
CA GLU A 24 -1.88 -15.69 -11.07
C GLU A 24 -0.93 -16.85 -10.77
N GLU A 25 0.24 -16.58 -10.21
CA GLU A 25 1.26 -17.59 -9.94
C GLU A 25 0.91 -18.40 -8.68
N GLN A 26 0.57 -19.68 -8.86
CA GLN A 26 0.14 -20.53 -7.75
C GLN A 26 1.24 -20.72 -6.71
N ALA A 27 2.53 -20.65 -7.09
CA ALA A 27 3.63 -20.73 -6.14
C ALA A 27 3.64 -19.54 -5.16
N VAL A 28 3.34 -18.33 -5.64
CA VAL A 28 3.20 -17.13 -4.80
C VAL A 28 2.04 -17.30 -3.83
N LEU A 29 0.87 -17.66 -4.35
CA LEU A 29 -0.32 -17.90 -3.52
C LEU A 29 -0.10 -18.99 -2.47
N ALA A 30 0.64 -20.04 -2.81
CA ALA A 30 0.96 -21.13 -1.88
C ALA A 30 1.91 -20.70 -0.74
N ALA A 31 2.68 -19.62 -0.92
CA ALA A 31 3.50 -19.03 0.14
C ALA A 31 2.68 -18.26 1.18
N ILE A 32 1.44 -17.88 0.85
CA ILE A 32 0.52 -17.19 1.75
C ILE A 32 -0.34 -18.23 2.48
N ALA A 33 -0.06 -18.45 3.77
CA ALA A 33 -0.83 -19.37 4.61
C ALA A 33 -2.24 -18.82 4.93
N HIS A 34 -2.34 -17.52 5.14
CA HIS A 34 -3.59 -16.83 5.46
C HIS A 34 -4.58 -16.91 4.28
N GLU A 35 -5.66 -17.68 4.44
CA GLU A 35 -6.64 -17.91 3.37
C GLU A 35 -7.30 -16.64 2.83
N PRO A 36 -7.75 -15.69 3.68
CA PRO A 36 -8.36 -14.46 3.19
C PRO A 36 -7.41 -13.65 2.30
N THR A 37 -6.15 -13.50 2.69
CA THR A 37 -5.15 -12.78 1.89
C THR A 37 -4.88 -13.47 0.57
N ARG A 38 -4.74 -14.80 0.59
CA ARG A 38 -4.53 -15.59 -0.63
C ARG A 38 -5.69 -15.44 -1.60
N ARG A 39 -6.94 -15.50 -1.11
CA ARG A 39 -8.13 -15.28 -1.92
C ARG A 39 -8.18 -13.86 -2.46
N PHE A 40 -7.92 -12.86 -1.61
CA PHE A 40 -7.91 -11.45 -1.99
C PHE A 40 -6.90 -11.16 -3.11
N LEU A 41 -5.67 -11.68 -3.00
CA LEU A 41 -4.65 -11.53 -4.05
C LEU A 41 -5.02 -12.19 -5.38
N ALA A 42 -5.69 -13.34 -5.33
CA ALA A 42 -6.11 -14.07 -6.53
C ALA A 42 -7.34 -13.42 -7.19
N GLU A 43 -8.29 -12.93 -6.39
CA GLU A 43 -9.59 -12.48 -6.89
C GLU A 43 -9.67 -10.97 -7.09
N VAL A 44 -9.03 -10.17 -6.23
CA VAL A 44 -9.09 -8.69 -6.26
C VAL A 44 -7.75 -8.11 -6.74
N GLY A 45 -6.64 -8.54 -6.12
CA GLY A 45 -5.31 -8.07 -6.45
C GLY A 45 -4.90 -6.77 -5.73
N LEU A 46 -3.77 -6.21 -6.16
CA LEU A 46 -3.18 -4.98 -5.63
C LEU A 46 -3.12 -3.89 -6.70
N PRO A 47 -3.30 -2.62 -6.36
CA PRO A 47 -2.99 -1.55 -7.31
C PRO A 47 -1.51 -1.57 -7.67
N VAL A 48 -1.15 -1.31 -8.93
CA VAL A 48 0.26 -1.16 -9.34
C VAL A 48 0.91 -0.02 -8.57
N GLN A 49 0.15 1.06 -8.37
CA GLN A 49 0.55 2.20 -7.57
C GLN A 49 -0.70 2.87 -6.99
N ALA A 50 -0.57 3.40 -5.78
CA ALA A 50 -1.53 4.25 -5.08
C ALA A 50 -0.76 5.26 -4.21
N SER A 51 -1.45 6.24 -3.62
CA SER A 51 -0.82 7.15 -2.66
C SER A 51 -0.28 6.30 -1.49
N PHE A 52 1.00 6.45 -1.13
CA PHE A 52 1.69 5.61 -0.12
C PHE A 52 1.87 4.12 -0.49
N PHE A 53 1.74 3.74 -1.77
CA PHE A 53 2.00 2.37 -2.21
C PHE A 53 2.52 2.29 -3.64
N SER A 54 3.61 1.56 -3.82
CA SER A 54 4.07 1.14 -5.13
C SER A 54 4.40 -0.35 -5.10
N LEU A 55 3.79 -1.11 -6.02
CA LEU A 55 3.87 -2.56 -6.04
C LEU A 55 5.24 -3.03 -6.52
N ASP A 56 5.90 -3.87 -5.72
CA ASP A 56 7.04 -4.65 -6.20
C ASP A 56 6.53 -5.68 -7.22
N THR A 57 6.74 -5.45 -8.51
CA THR A 57 6.21 -6.35 -9.55
C THR A 57 6.82 -7.75 -9.49
N ASP A 58 7.99 -7.93 -8.86
CA ASP A 58 8.57 -9.26 -8.64
C ASP A 58 7.73 -10.07 -7.64
N PHE A 59 6.99 -9.41 -6.73
CA PHE A 59 6.03 -10.05 -5.83
C PHE A 59 5.02 -10.92 -6.59
N LEU A 60 4.58 -10.49 -7.77
CA LEU A 60 3.59 -11.19 -8.59
C LEU A 60 4.09 -12.53 -9.14
N VAL A 61 5.41 -12.72 -9.19
CA VAL A 61 6.05 -13.90 -9.79
C VAL A 61 6.81 -14.73 -8.76
N ARG A 62 7.58 -14.06 -7.89
CA ARG A 62 8.38 -14.69 -6.85
C ARG A 62 8.65 -13.65 -5.74
N PRO A 63 7.84 -13.64 -4.65
CA PRO A 63 8.03 -12.70 -3.56
C PRO A 63 9.40 -12.90 -2.91
N SER A 64 10.09 -11.78 -2.67
CA SER A 64 11.33 -11.76 -1.91
C SER A 64 11.00 -11.76 -0.41
N SER A 65 11.67 -12.62 0.34
CA SER A 65 11.53 -12.70 1.80
C SER A 65 12.49 -11.75 2.51
N PHE A 66 12.19 -11.44 3.78
CA PHE A 66 13.07 -10.61 4.63
C PHE A 66 14.54 -11.07 4.62
N PRO A 67 14.87 -12.38 4.76
CA PRO A 67 16.26 -12.84 4.72
C PRO A 67 16.95 -12.61 3.38
N GLU A 68 16.23 -12.68 2.25
CA GLU A 68 16.78 -12.41 0.92
C GLU A 68 17.08 -10.92 0.75
N HIS A 69 16.18 -10.05 1.20
CA HIS A 69 16.37 -8.60 1.12
C HIS A 69 17.56 -8.11 1.95
N VAL A 70 17.70 -8.58 3.20
CA VAL A 70 18.81 -8.17 4.06
C VAL A 70 20.15 -8.75 3.60
N ALA A 71 20.17 -9.92 2.95
CA ALA A 71 21.40 -10.50 2.42
C ALA A 71 22.08 -9.62 1.35
N ASP A 72 21.31 -8.77 0.67
CA ASP A 72 21.81 -7.88 -0.38
C ASP A 72 22.33 -6.52 0.14
N GLY A 73 22.08 -6.16 1.40
CA GLY A 73 22.34 -4.80 1.93
C GLY A 73 23.08 -4.71 3.26
N ASP A 74 22.70 -5.49 4.28
CA ASP A 74 23.22 -5.36 5.66
C ASP A 74 22.98 -6.62 6.51
N HIS A 75 23.86 -6.88 7.50
CA HIS A 75 23.71 -8.05 8.37
C HIS A 75 22.52 -7.87 9.33
N ALA A 76 21.37 -8.49 9.02
CA ALA A 76 20.26 -8.55 9.96
C ALA A 76 20.66 -9.30 11.25
N PRO A 77 20.29 -8.77 12.44
CA PRO A 77 20.48 -9.51 13.68
C PRO A 77 19.78 -10.88 13.62
N VAL A 78 20.40 -11.92 14.18
CA VAL A 78 19.82 -13.28 14.23
C VAL A 78 18.40 -13.30 14.82
N LYS A 79 18.12 -12.39 15.77
CA LYS A 79 16.80 -12.21 16.36
C LYS A 79 15.76 -11.77 15.33
N ALA A 80 16.08 -10.78 14.49
CA ALA A 80 15.20 -10.29 13.43
C ALA A 80 14.89 -11.39 12.40
N LEU A 81 15.89 -12.21 12.03
CA LEU A 81 15.66 -13.35 11.13
C LEU A 81 14.71 -14.39 11.74
N ALA A 82 14.79 -14.63 13.04
CA ALA A 82 13.91 -15.58 13.71
C ALA A 82 12.47 -15.04 13.86
N GLU A 83 12.33 -13.74 14.10
CA GLU A 83 11.03 -13.09 14.33
C GLU A 83 10.32 -12.72 13.02
N TRP A 84 11.06 -12.26 12.00
CA TRP A 84 10.50 -11.65 10.78
C TRP A 84 10.95 -12.32 9.49
N GLY A 85 11.72 -13.41 9.57
CA GLY A 85 12.22 -14.13 8.39
C GLY A 85 11.15 -14.70 7.46
N HIS A 86 9.89 -14.67 7.87
CA HIS A 86 8.73 -15.10 7.09
C HIS A 86 8.04 -13.96 6.33
N LEU A 87 8.38 -12.69 6.60
CA LEU A 87 7.77 -11.55 5.94
C LEU A 87 8.17 -11.51 4.46
N LEU A 88 7.23 -11.10 3.61
CA LEU A 88 7.40 -10.97 2.17
C LEU A 88 7.32 -9.50 1.77
N ILE A 89 8.17 -9.06 0.85
CA ILE A 89 8.07 -7.71 0.29
C ILE A 89 6.88 -7.66 -0.66
N ILE A 90 6.02 -6.67 -0.49
CA ILE A 90 4.91 -6.39 -1.42
C ILE A 90 5.13 -5.11 -2.23
N GLY A 91 6.06 -4.27 -1.82
CA GLY A 91 6.24 -2.95 -2.42
C GLY A 91 6.91 -1.98 -1.46
N ASP A 92 6.71 -0.70 -1.71
CA ASP A 92 7.22 0.39 -0.88
C ASP A 92 6.23 1.57 -0.84
N SER A 93 6.45 2.50 0.09
CA SER A 93 5.67 3.73 0.25
C SER A 93 6.36 4.96 -0.37
N GLY A 94 7.38 4.77 -1.20
CA GLY A 94 8.30 5.80 -1.71
C GLY A 94 9.49 6.09 -0.78
N ALA A 95 9.35 5.82 0.52
CA ALA A 95 10.42 6.00 1.51
C ALA A 95 10.78 4.71 2.25
N GLU A 96 9.83 3.79 2.42
CA GLU A 96 9.97 2.62 3.27
C GLU A 96 9.46 1.36 2.58
N THR A 97 10.13 0.22 2.83
CA THR A 97 9.69 -1.08 2.32
C THR A 97 8.44 -1.55 3.06
N LEU A 98 7.45 -2.02 2.30
CA LEU A 98 6.22 -2.60 2.81
C LEU A 98 6.28 -4.12 2.78
N TRP A 99 5.86 -4.69 3.90
CA TRP A 99 5.94 -6.11 4.18
C TRP A 99 4.56 -6.71 4.38
N LEU A 100 4.38 -7.93 3.88
CA LEU A 100 3.22 -8.77 4.16
C LEU A 100 3.62 -9.89 5.10
N ASP A 101 2.89 -10.05 6.19
CA ASP A 101 2.93 -11.30 6.96
C ASP A 101 2.03 -12.35 6.27
N PRO A 102 2.60 -13.41 5.66
CA PRO A 102 1.82 -14.44 4.98
C PRO A 102 0.93 -15.26 5.92
N ASN A 103 1.10 -15.18 7.24
CA ASN A 103 0.33 -15.95 8.22
C ASN A 103 -0.91 -15.23 8.72
N SER A 104 -0.85 -13.90 8.85
CA SER A 104 -1.96 -13.05 9.33
C SER A 104 -2.58 -12.19 8.24
N GLY A 105 -1.85 -11.94 7.16
CA GLY A 105 -2.24 -11.00 6.13
C GLY A 105 -1.98 -9.54 6.48
N ALA A 106 -1.34 -9.26 7.62
CA ALA A 106 -1.02 -7.89 8.05
C ALA A 106 -0.02 -7.23 7.10
N VAL A 107 -0.20 -5.93 6.90
CA VAL A 107 0.76 -5.07 6.19
C VAL A 107 1.58 -4.31 7.23
N LEU A 108 2.89 -4.39 7.11
CA LEU A 108 3.85 -3.85 8.06
C LEU A 108 4.85 -2.94 7.35
N VAL A 109 5.43 -2.00 8.09
CA VAL A 109 6.50 -1.12 7.63
C VAL A 109 7.62 -1.07 8.67
N PHE A 110 8.87 -1.05 8.21
CA PHE A 110 10.04 -0.71 9.02
C PHE A 110 11.28 -0.57 8.15
N ILE A 111 12.26 0.18 8.66
CA ILE A 111 13.54 0.38 8.00
C ILE A 111 14.48 -0.78 8.36
N THR A 112 14.87 -1.55 7.34
CA THR A 112 15.86 -2.63 7.50
C THR A 112 17.20 -2.02 7.93
N GLY A 113 17.69 -2.42 9.10
CA GLY A 113 18.95 -1.94 9.69
C GLY A 113 18.79 -1.18 11.00
N TRP A 114 17.57 -0.87 11.40
CA TRP A 114 17.26 -0.33 12.73
C TRP A 114 16.83 -1.47 13.65
N ASP A 115 17.03 -1.31 14.96
CA ASP A 115 16.66 -2.32 15.97
C ASP A 115 15.15 -2.31 16.31
N ASP A 116 14.39 -1.42 15.68
CA ASP A 116 12.97 -1.20 15.93
C ASP A 116 12.11 -2.32 15.34
N PRO A 117 11.04 -2.74 16.03
CA PRO A 117 10.13 -3.74 15.50
C PRO A 117 9.30 -3.19 14.33
N PRO A 118 8.80 -4.07 13.43
CA PRO A 118 7.83 -3.71 12.40
C PRO A 118 6.61 -3.01 12.98
N CYS A 119 6.24 -1.88 12.39
CA CYS A 119 5.02 -1.15 12.70
C CYS A 119 3.87 -1.70 11.86
N LEU A 120 2.69 -1.86 12.47
CA LEU A 120 1.49 -2.26 11.77
C LEU A 120 0.96 -1.09 10.93
N VAL A 121 0.87 -1.29 9.61
CA VAL A 121 0.20 -0.35 8.70
C VAL A 121 -1.28 -0.68 8.63
N ASN A 122 -1.62 -1.96 8.43
CA ASN A 122 -3.01 -2.43 8.44
C ASN A 122 -3.10 -3.89 8.89
N SER A 123 -4.18 -4.22 9.60
CA SER A 123 -4.42 -5.55 10.15
C SER A 123 -4.60 -6.62 9.08
N THR A 124 -5.06 -6.25 7.89
CA THR A 124 -5.12 -7.14 6.72
C THR A 124 -4.82 -6.38 5.43
N LEU A 125 -4.36 -7.12 4.42
CA LEU A 125 -4.14 -6.60 3.07
C LEU A 125 -5.40 -5.98 2.44
N SER A 126 -6.59 -6.52 2.74
CA SER A 126 -7.85 -5.95 2.27
C SER A 126 -8.17 -4.59 2.92
N HIS A 127 -7.88 -4.41 4.21
CA HIS A 127 -7.99 -3.09 4.86
C HIS A 127 -6.98 -2.10 4.28
N TYR A 128 -5.76 -2.57 3.97
CA TYR A 128 -4.75 -1.72 3.33
C TYR A 128 -5.24 -1.21 1.96
N VAL A 129 -5.71 -2.08 1.07
CA VAL A 129 -6.23 -1.66 -0.23
C VAL A 129 -7.46 -0.75 -0.10
N ALA A 130 -8.34 -1.03 0.86
CA ALA A 130 -9.48 -0.16 1.15
C ALA A 130 -9.05 1.23 1.64
N ALA A 131 -8.02 1.31 2.49
CA ALA A 131 -7.44 2.56 2.96
C ALA A 131 -6.85 3.38 1.80
N LEU A 132 -6.05 2.75 0.95
CA LEU A 132 -5.49 3.37 -0.26
C LEU A 132 -6.60 3.90 -1.17
N ALA A 133 -7.65 3.10 -1.41
CA ALA A 133 -8.78 3.49 -2.26
C ALA A 133 -9.56 4.67 -1.67
N HIS A 134 -9.74 4.68 -0.34
CA HIS A 134 -10.40 5.79 0.36
C HIS A 134 -9.59 7.08 0.23
N ILE A 135 -8.29 7.05 0.52
CA ILE A 135 -7.40 8.21 0.38
C ILE A 135 -7.49 8.74 -1.05
N GLU A 136 -7.34 7.87 -2.04
CA GLU A 136 -7.37 8.26 -3.45
C GLU A 136 -8.71 8.92 -3.82
N GLN A 137 -9.84 8.40 -3.36
CA GLN A 137 -11.16 8.99 -3.63
C GLN A 137 -11.41 10.32 -2.91
N GLN A 138 -10.73 10.56 -1.80
CA GLN A 138 -10.92 11.75 -0.96
C GLN A 138 -9.86 12.84 -1.19
N ARG A 139 -8.82 12.59 -2.00
CA ARG A 139 -7.68 13.51 -2.20
C ARG A 139 -7.97 14.77 -3.01
N PHE A 140 -9.22 15.04 -3.38
CA PHE A 140 -9.61 16.25 -4.11
C PHE A 140 -10.69 17.04 -3.38
N ILE A 141 -10.57 18.36 -3.43
CA ILE A 141 -11.61 19.32 -3.01
C ILE A 141 -11.89 20.24 -4.19
N ASP A 142 -13.14 20.25 -4.66
CA ASP A 142 -13.56 21.03 -5.83
C ASP A 142 -12.68 20.81 -7.08
N GLY A 143 -12.16 19.59 -7.25
CA GLY A 143 -11.27 19.21 -8.35
C GLY A 143 -9.81 19.65 -8.18
N ILE A 144 -9.45 20.25 -7.05
CA ILE A 144 -8.09 20.61 -6.70
C ILE A 144 -7.50 19.51 -5.81
N PRO A 145 -6.32 18.96 -6.13
CA PRO A 145 -5.64 17.99 -5.26
C PRO A 145 -5.32 18.59 -3.88
N LEU A 146 -5.35 17.76 -2.83
CA LEU A 146 -5.01 18.19 -1.47
C LEU A 146 -3.58 18.76 -1.39
N GLU A 147 -2.66 18.18 -2.16
CA GLU A 147 -1.27 18.63 -2.27
C GLU A 147 -1.12 20.04 -2.86
N ASP A 148 -2.09 20.50 -3.66
CA ASP A 148 -2.10 21.86 -4.22
C ASP A 148 -2.81 22.89 -3.32
N LEU A 149 -3.47 22.42 -2.25
CA LEU A 149 -4.24 23.23 -1.29
C LEU A 149 -3.47 23.48 0.01
N GLU A 150 -2.15 23.39 -0.03
CA GLU A 150 -1.25 23.49 1.13
C GLU A 150 -1.63 24.64 2.07
N ASP A 151 -1.54 24.38 3.38
CA ASP A 151 -1.83 25.35 4.45
C ASP A 151 -3.26 25.95 4.44
N SER A 152 -4.23 25.23 3.87
CA SER A 152 -5.64 25.64 3.90
C SER A 152 -6.47 24.83 4.90
N GLU A 153 -7.36 25.51 5.63
CA GLU A 153 -8.32 24.88 6.56
C GLU A 153 -9.13 23.73 5.90
N PRO A 154 -9.64 23.86 4.65
CA PRO A 154 -10.33 22.75 3.99
C PRO A 154 -9.47 21.50 3.75
N ALA A 155 -8.17 21.68 3.47
CA ALA A 155 -7.27 20.55 3.29
C ALA A 155 -7.04 19.80 4.61
N TYR A 156 -6.83 20.53 5.70
CA TYR A 156 -6.70 19.93 7.04
C TYR A 156 -7.99 19.22 7.48
N ASP A 157 -9.15 19.85 7.29
CA ASP A 157 -10.45 19.23 7.61
C ASP A 157 -10.64 17.91 6.84
N ARG A 158 -10.29 17.89 5.55
CA ARG A 158 -10.39 16.66 4.74
C ARG A 158 -9.40 15.59 5.19
N LEU A 159 -8.17 15.94 5.54
CA LEU A 159 -7.20 14.98 6.07
C LEU A 159 -7.68 14.38 7.40
N GLU A 160 -8.28 15.19 8.28
CA GLU A 160 -8.88 14.72 9.53
C GLU A 160 -10.03 13.73 9.26
N GLU A 161 -10.91 14.05 8.29
CA GLU A 161 -11.99 13.14 7.86
C GLU A 161 -11.45 11.79 7.34
N ILE A 162 -10.38 11.82 6.54
CA ILE A 162 -9.70 10.61 6.04
C ILE A 162 -9.16 9.80 7.22
N VAL A 163 -8.37 10.41 8.11
CA VAL A 163 -7.76 9.73 9.26
C VAL A 163 -8.82 9.10 10.16
N GLU A 164 -9.91 9.82 10.46
CA GLU A 164 -11.00 9.30 11.27
C GLU A 164 -11.70 8.10 10.59
N HIS A 165 -11.88 8.16 9.28
CA HIS A 165 -12.42 7.02 8.52
C HIS A 165 -11.49 5.79 8.58
N LEU A 166 -10.18 6.00 8.41
CA LEU A 166 -9.19 4.93 8.50
C LEU A 166 -9.19 4.32 9.91
N LYS A 167 -9.22 5.15 10.97
CA LYS A 167 -9.31 4.73 12.37
C LYS A 167 -10.54 3.89 12.66
N GLN A 168 -11.69 4.26 12.10
CA GLN A 168 -12.93 3.49 12.26
C GLN A 168 -12.91 2.16 11.49
N SER A 169 -12.25 2.14 10.34
CA SER A 169 -12.21 0.98 9.44
C SER A 169 -11.24 -0.10 9.93
N ASP A 170 -10.08 0.30 10.42
CA ASP A 170 -9.04 -0.60 10.94
C ASP A 170 -8.39 -0.01 12.21
N PRO A 171 -9.06 -0.09 13.38
CA PRO A 171 -8.55 0.53 14.61
C PRO A 171 -7.14 0.07 15.00
N SER A 172 -6.79 -1.18 14.71
CA SER A 172 -5.47 -1.73 15.04
C SER A 172 -4.34 -1.07 14.27
N ALA A 173 -4.60 -0.50 13.09
CA ALA A 173 -3.63 0.29 12.35
C ALA A 173 -3.19 1.57 13.09
N PHE A 174 -3.95 1.98 14.11
CA PHE A 174 -3.73 3.19 14.91
C PHE A 174 -3.43 2.89 16.38
N ASP A 175 -3.26 1.61 16.74
CA ASP A 175 -2.74 1.26 18.06
C ASP A 175 -1.24 1.62 18.16
N ASP A 176 -0.80 2.08 19.33
CA ASP A 176 0.57 2.59 19.56
C ASP A 176 1.63 1.60 19.06
N CYS A 177 2.40 2.03 18.06
CA CYS A 177 3.76 1.55 17.83
C CYS A 177 4.75 2.55 18.44
N GLU A 178 6.01 2.14 18.64
CA GLU A 178 7.01 2.94 19.39
C GLU A 178 7.20 4.37 18.86
N HIS A 179 6.95 4.56 17.56
CA HIS A 179 7.10 5.85 16.86
C HIS A 179 5.77 6.47 16.38
N GLY A 180 4.63 5.95 16.83
CA GLY A 180 3.30 6.38 16.39
C GLY A 180 2.85 5.70 15.09
N ALA A 181 1.54 5.54 14.91
CA ALA A 181 0.97 4.81 13.77
C ALA A 181 1.50 5.34 12.42
N PRO A 182 1.87 4.47 11.45
CA PRO A 182 2.38 4.92 10.15
C PRO A 182 1.47 5.94 9.48
N TRP A 183 0.15 5.72 9.55
CA TRP A 183 -0.85 6.64 9.01
C TRP A 183 -0.85 8.01 9.69
N ASP A 184 -0.60 8.10 11.00
CA ASP A 184 -0.48 9.40 11.65
C ASP A 184 0.76 10.14 11.11
N GLY A 185 1.91 9.48 10.97
CA GLY A 185 3.11 10.11 10.40
C GLY A 185 2.96 10.53 8.93
N TRP A 186 2.35 9.66 8.12
CA TRP A 186 2.14 9.88 6.69
C TRP A 186 1.06 10.93 6.39
N LEU A 187 0.09 11.14 7.28
CA LEU A 187 -1.02 12.08 7.07
C LEU A 187 -0.94 13.36 7.94
N ASP A 188 -0.05 13.43 8.94
CA ASP A 188 0.20 14.67 9.73
C ASP A 188 0.91 15.74 8.87
N ASP A 189 1.79 15.32 7.96
CA ASP A 189 2.38 16.18 6.94
C ASP A 189 2.63 15.38 5.64
N PRO A 190 1.56 15.11 4.84
CA PRO A 190 1.66 14.24 3.67
C PRO A 190 2.58 14.78 2.57
N LEU A 191 2.89 16.08 2.61
CA LEU A 191 3.76 16.77 1.66
C LEU A 191 5.22 16.69 2.07
N ALA A 192 5.55 16.74 3.36
CA ALA A 192 6.91 16.47 3.83
C ALA A 192 7.39 15.06 3.45
N TRP A 193 6.46 14.11 3.31
CA TRP A 193 6.75 12.74 2.90
C TRP A 193 6.48 12.45 1.41
N GLY A 194 6.00 13.45 0.66
CA GLY A 194 5.67 13.30 -0.76
C GLY A 194 4.57 12.28 -1.06
N GLY A 195 3.82 11.84 -0.04
CA GLY A 195 2.89 10.72 -0.16
C GLY A 195 1.61 11.05 -0.95
N LEU A 196 1.26 12.34 -1.04
CA LEU A 196 0.22 12.83 -1.95
C LEU A 196 0.76 13.49 -3.22
N ASP A 197 2.07 13.79 -3.32
CA ASP A 197 2.69 14.29 -4.57
C ASP A 197 2.78 13.16 -5.59
N TRP A 198 1.67 12.96 -6.32
CA TRP A 198 1.51 11.83 -7.22
C TRP A 198 2.42 11.93 -8.44
N LYS A 199 3.40 11.02 -8.53
CA LYS A 199 4.14 10.74 -9.77
C LYS A 199 4.26 9.23 -9.95
N TRP A 200 4.03 8.75 -11.17
CA TRP A 200 4.26 7.34 -11.49
C TRP A 200 5.73 6.99 -11.26
N GLU A 201 5.96 5.95 -10.47
CA GLU A 201 7.28 5.40 -10.25
C GLU A 201 7.77 4.66 -11.49
N GLU A 202 9.09 4.52 -11.63
CA GLU A 202 9.70 3.90 -12.81
C GLU A 202 9.17 2.48 -13.06
N HIS A 203 9.03 1.68 -12.00
CA HIS A 203 8.52 0.31 -12.11
C HIS A 203 7.03 0.26 -12.50
N ALA A 204 6.20 1.17 -12.00
CA ALA A 204 4.81 1.29 -12.42
C ALA A 204 4.72 1.70 -13.90
N MET A 205 5.55 2.65 -14.33
CA MET A 205 5.67 3.07 -15.73
C MET A 205 6.07 1.90 -16.63
N GLU A 206 7.04 1.09 -16.21
CA GLU A 206 7.49 -0.11 -16.93
C GLU A 206 6.38 -1.17 -17.01
N TYR A 207 5.68 -1.42 -15.89
CA TYR A 207 4.56 -2.35 -15.83
C TYR A 207 3.48 -2.01 -16.85
N PHE A 208 3.07 -0.74 -16.93
CA PHE A 208 2.04 -0.28 -17.87
C PHE A 208 2.52 -0.27 -19.31
N ARG A 209 3.74 0.21 -19.58
CA ARG A 209 4.32 0.19 -20.93
C ARG A 209 4.43 -1.21 -21.50
N ALA A 210 4.82 -2.19 -20.68
CA ALA A 210 4.87 -3.60 -21.08
C ALA A 210 3.49 -4.15 -21.53
N ARG A 211 2.40 -3.53 -21.08
CA ARG A 211 1.01 -3.87 -21.42
C ARG A 211 0.40 -2.94 -22.47
N GLY A 212 1.18 -2.04 -23.06
CA GLY A 212 0.71 -1.08 -24.06
C GLY A 212 -0.21 -0.01 -23.49
N ILE A 213 -0.18 0.21 -22.18
CA ILE A 213 -0.92 1.27 -21.49
C ILE A 213 0.01 2.47 -21.37
N ASP A 214 -0.45 3.66 -21.75
CA ASP A 214 0.27 4.92 -21.51
C ASP A 214 -0.18 5.54 -20.18
N PRO A 215 0.59 5.36 -19.09
CA PRO A 215 0.21 5.88 -17.77
C PRO A 215 0.23 7.42 -17.71
N THR A 216 0.88 8.11 -18.64
CA THR A 216 0.88 9.59 -18.67
C THR A 216 -0.45 10.18 -19.14
N THR A 217 -1.27 9.35 -19.79
CA THR A 217 -2.62 9.71 -20.24
C THR A 217 -3.70 9.31 -19.25
N ARG A 218 -3.31 8.69 -18.14
CA ARG A 218 -4.21 8.13 -17.13
C ARG A 218 -3.68 8.46 -15.74
N THR A 219 -4.23 9.48 -15.11
CA THR A 219 -4.18 9.59 -13.65
C THR A 219 -5.27 8.69 -13.07
N PRO A 220 -5.03 8.01 -11.94
CA PRO A 220 -6.15 7.50 -11.14
C PRO A 220 -7.08 8.69 -10.86
N HIS A 221 -8.39 8.52 -11.10
CA HIS A 221 -9.44 9.56 -11.29
C HIS A 221 -9.66 10.22 -12.65
N HIS A 222 -8.91 9.89 -13.69
CA HIS A 222 -9.35 10.14 -15.07
C HIS A 222 -9.71 8.81 -15.74
N PRO A 223 -10.89 8.22 -15.44
CA PRO A 223 -11.44 7.25 -16.36
C PRO A 223 -11.54 7.96 -17.71
N THR A 224 -11.04 7.30 -18.75
CA THR A 224 -11.17 7.78 -20.12
C THR A 224 -12.63 8.15 -20.36
N GLU A 225 -12.89 9.40 -20.77
CA GLU A 225 -14.13 9.70 -21.47
C GLU A 225 -14.16 8.79 -22.72
N ASP A 226 -14.87 7.67 -22.63
CA ASP A 226 -15.24 6.85 -23.79
C ASP A 226 -16.24 7.59 -24.71
#